data_AF-A0A3S0H916-F1
#
_entry.id   AF-A0A3S0H916-F1
#
_cell.length_a   1.000
_cell.length_b   1.000
_cell.length_c   1.000
_cell.angle_alpha   90.00
_cell.angle_beta   90.00
_cell.angle_gamma   90.00
#
_symmetry.space_group_name_H-M   'P 1'
#
loop_
_entity.id
_entity.type
_entity.pdbx_description
1 polymer ?
#
loop_
_entity_poly.entity_id
_entity_poly.type
_entity_poly.pdbx_seq_one_letter_code
_entity_poly.pdbx_strand_id
1 'polypeptide(L)'
;MQRPAAATATAENAVITKATLRAADLLDITARTLALVIGVSEATVSRMRRQEFLLERGTKPFELAVLFVRLFRSLDAIVGGDETVARAWLRNPNTTLDGTPLEKILTIAGLVDVIAYLDSRRALV
;
A
#
# COMPACT_ATOMS: atom_id res chain seq x y z
N MET A 1 -24.74 2.71 21.94
CA MET A 1 -24.15 4.05 21.77
C MET A 1 -23.48 4.12 20.41
N GLN A 2 -24.07 4.84 19.44
CA GLN A 2 -23.46 5.05 18.12
C GLN A 2 -22.38 6.14 18.24
N ARG A 3 -21.17 5.83 17.80
CA ARG A 3 -20.06 6.79 17.75
C ARG A 3 -20.33 7.78 16.59
N PRO A 4 -20.13 9.10 16.76
CA PRO A 4 -20.43 10.07 15.73
C PRO A 4 -19.61 9.81 14.44
N ALA A 5 -20.26 9.92 13.27
CA ALA A 5 -19.68 9.56 11.98
C ALA A 5 -18.37 10.32 11.66
N ALA A 6 -18.28 11.60 12.04
CA ALA A 6 -17.07 12.40 11.85
C ALA A 6 -15.86 11.88 12.65
N ALA A 7 -16.07 11.47 13.91
CA ALA A 7 -15.02 10.87 14.74
C ALA A 7 -14.59 9.47 14.27
N THR A 8 -15.41 8.82 13.46
CA THR A 8 -15.08 7.54 12.81
C THR A 8 -14.24 7.79 11.57
N ALA A 9 -14.63 8.74 10.71
CA ALA A 9 -13.85 9.13 9.53
C ALA A 9 -12.43 9.60 9.89
N THR A 10 -12.28 10.44 10.92
CA THR A 10 -10.95 10.88 11.39
C THR A 10 -10.08 9.70 11.86
N ALA A 11 -10.68 8.71 12.53
CA ALA A 11 -9.94 7.53 12.97
C ALA A 11 -9.49 6.67 11.77
N GLU A 12 -10.32 6.53 10.75
CA GLU A 12 -9.98 5.79 9.54
C GLU A 12 -8.87 6.46 8.74
N ASN A 13 -8.91 7.80 8.63
CA ASN A 13 -7.85 8.61 8.04
C ASN A 13 -6.50 8.36 8.74
N ALA A 14 -6.50 8.36 10.06
CA ALA A 14 -5.30 8.08 10.86
C ALA A 14 -4.80 6.63 10.69
N VAL A 15 -5.72 5.66 10.69
CA VAL A 15 -5.38 4.23 10.54
C VAL A 15 -4.77 3.95 9.17
N ILE A 16 -5.40 4.40 8.09
CA ILE A 16 -4.90 4.16 6.72
C ILE A 16 -3.59 4.89 6.50
N THR A 17 -3.45 6.13 6.97
CA THR A 17 -2.16 6.85 6.89
C THR A 17 -1.05 6.06 7.58
N LYS A 18 -1.28 5.62 8.82
CA LYS A 18 -0.29 4.83 9.58
C LYS A 18 0.01 3.48 8.92
N ALA A 19 -1.01 2.76 8.46
CA ALA A 19 -0.85 1.46 7.82
C ALA A 19 -0.06 1.55 6.51
N THR A 20 -0.33 2.57 5.71
CA THR A 20 0.36 2.84 4.43
C THR A 20 1.85 3.09 4.65
N LEU A 21 2.16 3.97 5.61
CA LEU A 21 3.53 4.28 6.00
C LEU A 21 4.26 3.03 6.54
N ARG A 22 3.61 2.24 7.38
CA ARG A 22 4.20 1.01 7.93
C ARG A 22 4.44 -0.05 6.86
N ALA A 23 3.49 -0.25 5.94
CA ALA A 23 3.64 -1.17 4.82
C ALA A 23 4.83 -0.78 3.93
N ALA A 24 5.00 0.52 3.66
CA ALA A 24 6.16 1.00 2.91
C ALA A 24 7.48 0.71 3.63
N ASP A 25 7.56 0.90 4.95
CA ASP A 25 8.78 0.59 5.71
C ASP A 25 9.13 -0.90 5.65
N LEU A 26 8.13 -1.78 5.84
CA LEU A 26 8.31 -3.23 5.82
C LEU A 26 8.74 -3.76 4.44
N LEU A 27 8.27 -3.12 3.38
CA LEU A 27 8.66 -3.42 1.99
C LEU A 27 9.92 -2.67 1.54
N ASP A 28 10.52 -1.86 2.41
CA ASP A 28 11.65 -0.99 2.11
C ASP A 28 11.39 -0.09 0.88
N ILE A 29 10.19 0.48 0.80
CA ILE A 29 9.76 1.39 -0.26
C ILE A 29 10.09 2.83 0.14
N THR A 30 10.83 3.51 -0.72
CA THR A 30 11.22 4.91 -0.49
C THR A 30 10.01 5.85 -0.49
N ALA A 31 10.13 7.00 0.19
CA ALA A 31 9.08 8.01 0.22
C ALA A 31 8.68 8.49 -1.19
N ARG A 32 9.65 8.66 -2.08
CA ARG A 32 9.44 8.96 -3.50
C ARG A 32 8.56 7.92 -4.19
N THR A 33 8.91 6.64 -4.05
CA THR A 33 8.16 5.55 -4.70
C THR A 33 6.75 5.46 -4.15
N LEU A 34 6.60 5.51 -2.82
CA LEU A 34 5.28 5.54 -2.19
C LEU A 34 4.43 6.70 -2.69
N ALA A 35 5.03 7.90 -2.83
CA ALA A 35 4.34 9.08 -3.32
C ALA A 35 3.76 8.89 -4.73
N LEU A 36 4.52 8.24 -5.63
CA LEU A 36 4.05 7.87 -6.96
C LEU A 36 2.88 6.87 -6.90
N VAL A 37 3.01 5.82 -6.09
CA VAL A 37 1.98 4.76 -5.94
C VAL A 37 0.65 5.34 -5.44
N ILE A 38 0.69 6.26 -4.47
CA ILE A 38 -0.53 6.83 -3.87
C ILE A 38 -0.95 8.17 -4.46
N GLY A 39 -0.26 8.66 -5.50
CA GLY A 39 -0.64 9.88 -6.22
C GLY A 39 -0.52 11.17 -5.39
N VAL A 40 0.55 11.31 -4.60
CA VAL A 40 0.87 12.54 -3.83
C VAL A 40 2.29 13.00 -4.10
N SER A 41 2.69 14.13 -3.53
CA SER A 41 4.09 14.59 -3.55
C SER A 41 4.93 13.91 -2.46
N GLU A 42 6.24 13.80 -2.68
CA GLU A 42 7.19 13.29 -1.67
C GLU A 42 7.15 14.13 -0.37
N ALA A 43 6.96 15.45 -0.48
CA ALA A 43 6.75 16.34 0.67
C ALA A 43 5.46 16.01 1.46
N THR A 44 4.42 15.50 0.81
CA THR A 44 3.21 15.04 1.49
C THR A 44 3.46 13.76 2.27
N VAL A 45 4.21 12.80 1.71
CA VAL A 45 4.66 11.61 2.46
C VAL A 45 5.52 12.01 3.66
N SER A 46 6.40 13.00 3.51
CA SER A 46 7.20 13.54 4.61
C SER A 46 6.31 14.12 5.74
N ARG A 47 5.27 14.90 5.40
CA ARG A 47 4.29 15.40 6.37
C ARG A 47 3.49 14.29 7.03
N MET A 48 3.11 13.24 6.29
CA MET A 48 2.45 12.06 6.86
C MET A 48 3.33 11.39 7.94
N ARG A 49 4.64 11.26 7.68
CA ARG A 49 5.61 10.70 8.66
C ARG A 49 5.70 11.54 9.93
N ARG A 50 5.62 12.86 9.81
CA ARG A 50 5.58 13.81 10.94
C ARG A 50 4.20 13.96 11.58
N GLN A 51 3.21 13.20 11.11
CA GLN A 51 1.81 13.28 11.58
C GLN A 51 1.15 14.65 11.35
N GLU A 52 1.68 15.44 10.42
CA GLU A 52 1.16 16.76 10.03
C GLU A 52 0.14 16.68 8.89
N PHE A 53 -0.02 15.50 8.27
CA PHE A 53 -0.97 15.25 7.19
C PHE A 53 -1.58 13.85 7.34
N LEU A 54 -2.91 13.76 7.22
CA LEU A 54 -3.64 12.50 7.15
C LEU A 54 -4.28 12.37 5.78
N LEU A 55 -4.20 11.17 5.20
CA LEU A 55 -5.00 10.81 4.04
C LEU A 55 -6.48 10.87 4.40
N GLU A 56 -7.29 11.49 3.55
CA GLU A 56 -8.69 11.75 3.83
C GLU A 56 -9.60 10.82 3.03
N ARG A 57 -10.52 10.14 3.71
CA ARG A 57 -11.54 9.30 3.07
C ARG A 57 -12.31 10.09 2.01
N GLY A 58 -12.52 9.46 0.85
CA GLY A 58 -13.18 10.09 -0.30
C GLY A 58 -12.22 10.81 -1.24
N THR A 59 -10.93 10.89 -0.89
CA THR A 59 -9.90 11.39 -1.80
C THR A 59 -9.21 10.24 -2.54
N LYS A 60 -8.71 10.52 -3.75
CA LYS A 60 -8.00 9.53 -4.55
C LYS A 60 -6.75 8.95 -3.85
N PRO A 61 -5.91 9.76 -3.16
CA PRO A 61 -4.76 9.22 -2.43
C PRO A 61 -5.14 8.23 -1.33
N PHE A 62 -6.26 8.45 -0.64
CA PHE A 62 -6.75 7.51 0.36
C PHE A 62 -7.14 6.17 -0.26
N GLU A 63 -7.84 6.18 -1.39
CA GLU A 63 -8.21 4.94 -2.11
C GLU A 63 -6.97 4.17 -2.59
N LEU A 64 -5.99 4.86 -3.16
CA LEU A 64 -4.74 4.24 -3.61
C LEU A 64 -3.92 3.69 -2.44
N ALA A 65 -3.89 4.39 -1.32
CA ALA A 65 -3.27 3.92 -0.09
C ALA A 65 -3.94 2.65 0.46
N VAL A 66 -5.28 2.56 0.40
CA VAL A 66 -6.02 1.33 0.75
C VAL A 66 -5.62 0.17 -0.16
N LEU A 67 -5.51 0.39 -1.48
CA LEU A 67 -5.06 -0.63 -2.43
C LEU A 67 -3.62 -1.06 -2.15
N PHE A 68 -2.73 -0.11 -1.87
CA PHE A 68 -1.35 -0.41 -1.50
C PHE A 68 -1.25 -1.23 -0.21
N VAL A 69 -2.03 -0.90 0.83
CA VAL A 69 -2.12 -1.71 2.05
C VAL A 69 -2.65 -3.11 1.75
N ARG A 70 -3.65 -3.24 0.87
CA ARG A 70 -4.16 -4.56 0.42
C ARG A 70 -3.07 -5.37 -0.26
N LEU A 71 -2.30 -4.78 -1.17
CA LEU A 71 -1.15 -5.42 -1.80
C LEU A 71 -0.16 -5.96 -0.76
N PHE A 72 0.24 -5.11 0.20
CA PHE A 72 1.14 -5.52 1.27
C PHE A 72 0.56 -6.71 2.05
N ARG A 73 -0.69 -6.63 2.49
CA ARG A 73 -1.33 -7.71 3.25
C ARG A 73 -1.43 -9.01 2.46
N SER A 74 -1.66 -8.92 1.14
CA SER A 74 -1.74 -10.11 0.30
C SER A 74 -0.38 -10.74 0.05
N LEU A 75 0.66 -9.93 -0.12
CA LEU A 75 2.03 -10.41 -0.21
C LEU A 75 2.48 -11.06 1.10
N ASP A 76 2.26 -10.38 2.23
CA ASP A 76 2.60 -10.84 3.58
C ASP A 76 2.03 -12.23 3.88
N ALA A 77 0.76 -12.46 3.48
CA ALA A 77 0.08 -13.74 3.65
C ALA A 77 0.71 -14.90 2.86
N ILE A 78 1.28 -14.64 1.68
CA ILE A 78 1.89 -15.71 0.85
C ILE A 78 3.37 -15.95 1.18
N VAL A 79 4.05 -14.97 1.80
CA VAL A 79 5.45 -15.12 2.23
C VAL A 79 5.58 -15.49 3.72
N GLY A 80 4.46 -15.64 4.43
CA GLY A 80 4.44 -16.05 5.83
C GLY A 80 5.02 -15.01 6.80
N GLY A 81 4.96 -13.72 6.46
CA GLY A 81 5.51 -12.64 7.28
C GLY A 81 7.02 -12.42 7.14
N ASP A 82 7.70 -13.13 6.23
CA ASP A 82 9.13 -12.89 5.98
C ASP A 82 9.33 -11.62 5.13
N GLU A 83 9.75 -10.54 5.81
CA GLU A 83 10.03 -9.24 5.18
C GLU A 83 11.13 -9.32 4.11
N THR A 84 12.11 -10.20 4.28
CA THR A 84 13.20 -10.37 3.29
C THR A 84 12.65 -10.98 2.01
N VAL A 85 11.81 -12.00 2.13
CA VAL A 85 11.14 -12.64 0.99
C VAL A 85 10.14 -11.67 0.35
N ALA A 86 9.36 -10.92 1.12
CA ALA A 86 8.46 -9.89 0.60
C ALA A 86 9.22 -8.85 -0.25
N ARG A 87 10.33 -8.33 0.29
CA ARG A 87 11.17 -7.34 -0.38
C ARG A 87 11.78 -7.86 -1.67
N ALA A 88 12.28 -9.10 -1.65
CA ALA A 88 12.84 -9.77 -2.81
C ALA A 88 11.78 -10.04 -3.87
N TRP A 89 10.60 -10.54 -3.48
CA TRP A 89 9.48 -10.79 -4.39
C TRP A 89 9.05 -9.51 -5.13
N LEU A 90 8.99 -8.39 -4.41
CA LEU A 90 8.59 -7.11 -5.00
C LEU A 90 9.62 -6.56 -6.01
N ARG A 91 10.91 -6.85 -5.80
CA ARG A 91 12.04 -6.31 -6.60
C ARG A 91 12.50 -7.23 -7.74
N ASN A 92 12.16 -8.52 -7.68
CA ASN A 92 12.56 -9.47 -8.70
C ASN A 92 11.55 -9.53 -9.85
N PRO A 93 11.99 -9.77 -11.09
CA PRO A 93 11.10 -10.01 -12.21
C PRO A 93 10.12 -11.15 -11.92
N ASN A 94 8.86 -10.94 -12.26
CA ASN A 94 7.81 -11.93 -12.10
C ASN A 94 7.24 -12.29 -13.48
N THR A 95 7.47 -13.54 -13.90
CA THR A 95 7.10 -14.02 -15.24
C THR A 95 5.60 -13.95 -15.52
N THR A 96 4.75 -14.17 -14.52
CA THR A 96 3.29 -14.10 -14.72
C THR A 96 2.81 -12.65 -14.89
N LEU A 97 3.51 -11.71 -14.24
CA LEU A 97 3.20 -10.29 -14.33
C LEU A 97 3.94 -9.60 -15.49
N ASP A 98 4.81 -10.31 -16.21
CA ASP A 98 5.66 -9.78 -17.28
C ASP A 98 6.42 -8.50 -16.86
N GLY A 99 7.08 -8.55 -15.70
CA GLY A 99 7.87 -7.43 -15.20
C GLY A 99 8.15 -7.47 -13.71
N THR A 100 8.83 -6.44 -13.22
CA THR A 100 9.13 -6.28 -11.79
C THR A 100 7.91 -5.70 -11.06
N PRO A 101 7.35 -6.35 -10.02
CA PRO A 101 6.16 -5.87 -9.33
C PRO A 101 6.29 -4.42 -8.84
N LEU A 102 7.45 -4.03 -8.29
CA LEU A 102 7.71 -2.66 -7.84
C LEU A 102 7.53 -1.60 -8.94
N GLU A 103 7.91 -1.92 -10.18
CA GLU A 103 7.77 -1.01 -11.32
C GLU A 103 6.31 -0.94 -11.78
N LYS A 104 5.60 -2.08 -11.77
CA LYS A 104 4.19 -2.13 -12.18
C LYS A 104 3.29 -1.31 -11.27
N ILE A 105 3.51 -1.36 -9.95
CA ILE A 105 2.65 -0.68 -8.97
C ILE A 105 2.74 0.85 -9.03
N LEU A 106 3.67 1.41 -9.81
CA LEU A 106 3.76 2.86 -10.07
C LEU A 106 2.58 3.40 -10.88
N THR A 107 1.81 2.52 -11.52
CA THR A 107 0.58 2.87 -12.23
C THR A 107 -0.63 2.27 -11.52
N ILE A 108 -1.78 2.93 -11.59
CA ILE A 108 -3.02 2.43 -10.96
C ILE A 108 -3.40 1.06 -11.54
N ALA A 109 -3.31 0.88 -12.86
CA ALA A 109 -3.58 -0.39 -13.52
C ALA A 109 -2.64 -1.50 -13.01
N GLY A 110 -1.33 -1.25 -13.01
CA GLY A 110 -0.37 -2.24 -12.53
C GLY A 110 -0.50 -2.54 -11.04
N LEU A 111 -0.88 -1.57 -10.20
CA LEU A 111 -1.20 -1.82 -8.79
C LEU A 111 -2.37 -2.80 -8.63
N VAL A 112 -3.45 -2.59 -9.38
CA VAL A 112 -4.63 -3.47 -9.38
C VAL A 112 -4.28 -4.87 -9.91
N ASP A 113 -3.51 -4.95 -11.00
CA ASP A 113 -3.08 -6.23 -11.58
C ASP A 113 -2.26 -7.07 -10.59
N VAL A 114 -1.32 -6.42 -9.90
CA VAL A 114 -0.46 -7.09 -8.91
C VAL A 114 -1.31 -7.57 -7.71
N ILE A 115 -2.28 -6.79 -7.27
CA ILE A 115 -3.22 -7.20 -6.21
C ILE A 115 -4.03 -8.42 -6.65
N ALA A 116 -4.61 -8.40 -7.86
CA ALA A 116 -5.41 -9.50 -8.38
C ALA A 116 -4.60 -10.80 -8.45
N TYR A 117 -3.36 -10.71 -8.91
CA TYR A 117 -2.42 -11.82 -8.90
C TYR A 117 -2.17 -12.37 -7.49
N LEU A 118 -1.82 -11.50 -6.53
CA LEU A 118 -1.54 -11.92 -5.15
C LEU A 118 -2.77 -12.55 -4.48
N ASP A 119 -3.95 -11.97 -4.71
CA ASP A 119 -5.21 -12.50 -4.19
C ASP A 119 -5.52 -13.90 -4.76
N SER A 120 -5.24 -14.14 -6.05
CA SER A 120 -5.41 -15.47 -6.66
C SER A 120 -4.51 -16.52 -6.03
N ARG A 121 -3.29 -16.15 -5.61
CA ARG A 121 -2.34 -17.07 -4.97
C ARG A 121 -2.71 -17.42 -3.54
N ARG A 122 -3.39 -16.52 -2.82
CA ARG A 122 -3.88 -16.76 -1.45
C ARG A 122 -5.08 -17.69 -1.39
N ALA A 123 -5.83 -17.81 -2.49
CA ALA A 123 -7.05 -18.61 -2.56
C ALA A 123 -6.79 -20.10 -2.82
N LEU A 124 -5.54 -20.51 -3.05
CA LEU A 124 -5.15 -21.91 -3.18
C LEU A 124 -5.01 -22.52 -1.78
N VAL A 125 -6.09 -23.12 -1.27
CA VAL A 125 -6.14 -23.90 -0.03
C VAL A 125 -6.77 -25.25 -0.31
#